data_AF-A0A8X6IXQ4-F1
#
_entry.id   AF-A0A8X6IXQ4-F1
#
_cell.length_a   1.000
_cell.length_b   1.000
_cell.length_c   1.000
_cell.angle_alpha   90.00
_cell.angle_beta   90.00
_cell.angle_gamma   90.00
#
_symmetry.space_group_name_H-M   'P 1'
#
loop_
_entity.id
_entity.type
_entity.pdbx_description
1 polymer ?
#
loop_
_entity_poly.entity_id
_entity_poly.type
_entity_poly.pdbx_seq_one_letter_code
_entity_poly.pdbx_strand_id
1 'polypeptide(L)'
;MIRNTTPVNCMDKFITYKIKVKNILAGKAQGEDVQRFTDPGTKFKLPNIELPIFDGNPRDWLNFWTQFEKTPDDVNIDDRDKFQYLIQSTASRSSPREIVVSFPATAANYKKAIEYLKERYGNTSVLIKVYIRHLLELAMVKNKSDLSSLYDKLQTRIRALDSLSLTRDKYADILFPFVESALPVDVKLWERPRHLPTDKNQGKTDLDLLMEFIKNEVDSEFRVKILLVKYFILMK
;
A
#
# COMPACT_ATOMS: atom_id res chain seq x y z
N MET A 1 -30.76 -9.76 -13.82
CA MET A 1 -29.85 -10.77 -13.23
C MET A 1 -28.42 -10.27 -13.37
N ILE A 2 -27.83 -9.81 -12.26
CA ILE A 2 -26.46 -9.32 -12.19
C ILE A 2 -25.55 -10.55 -12.13
N ARG A 3 -24.72 -10.77 -13.16
CA ARG A 3 -23.66 -11.78 -13.12
C ARG A 3 -22.43 -11.14 -12.48
N ASN A 4 -22.14 -11.55 -11.25
CA ASN A 4 -20.91 -11.20 -10.54
C ASN A 4 -19.71 -11.82 -11.27
N THR A 5 -18.94 -11.00 -11.97
CA THR A 5 -17.57 -11.33 -12.37
C THR A 5 -16.66 -11.07 -11.18
N THR A 6 -16.17 -12.14 -10.58
CA THR A 6 -15.05 -12.10 -9.63
C THR A 6 -13.83 -11.48 -10.30
N PRO A 7 -13.03 -10.65 -9.60
CA PRO A 7 -11.79 -10.15 -10.14
C PRO A 7 -10.81 -11.32 -10.20
N VAL A 8 -10.55 -11.83 -11.41
CA VAL A 8 -9.51 -12.83 -11.66
C VAL A 8 -8.19 -12.24 -11.16
N ASN A 9 -7.70 -12.83 -10.08
CA ASN A 9 -6.56 -12.37 -9.30
C ASN A 9 -5.31 -12.35 -10.19
N CYS A 10 -4.63 -11.20 -10.26
CA CYS A 10 -3.44 -11.01 -11.09
C CYS A 10 -2.32 -12.01 -10.73
N MET A 11 -2.33 -12.49 -9.49
CA MET A 11 -1.39 -13.47 -8.96
C MET A 11 -1.55 -14.87 -9.57
N ASP A 12 -2.79 -15.29 -9.90
CA ASP A 12 -3.07 -16.64 -10.45
C ASP A 12 -2.51 -16.80 -11.86
N LYS A 13 -2.54 -15.71 -12.65
CA LYS A 13 -1.91 -15.67 -13.98
C LYS A 13 -0.38 -15.74 -13.89
N PHE A 14 0.20 -15.13 -12.85
CA PHE A 14 1.65 -15.11 -12.63
C PHE A 14 2.20 -16.49 -12.23
N ILE A 15 1.49 -17.21 -11.35
CA ILE A 15 1.87 -18.57 -10.93
C ILE A 15 1.75 -19.56 -12.10
N THR A 16 0.65 -19.50 -12.86
CA THR A 16 0.46 -20.33 -14.06
C THR A 16 1.57 -20.12 -15.08
N TYR A 17 2.01 -18.87 -15.25
CA TYR A 17 3.07 -18.51 -16.19
C TYR A 17 4.44 -19.03 -15.75
N LYS A 18 4.80 -18.90 -14.46
CA LYS A 18 6.06 -19.44 -13.94
C LYS A 18 6.13 -20.97 -14.04
N ILE A 19 5.02 -21.67 -13.80
CA ILE A 19 4.96 -23.15 -13.95
C ILE A 19 5.18 -23.55 -15.41
N LYS A 20 4.52 -22.88 -16.36
CA LYS A 20 4.71 -23.15 -17.80
C LYS A 20 6.16 -22.90 -18.25
N VAL A 21 6.77 -21.80 -17.82
CA VAL A 21 8.17 -21.48 -18.16
C VAL A 21 9.14 -22.50 -17.56
N LYS A 22 8.92 -22.92 -16.30
CA LYS A 22 9.75 -23.95 -15.65
C LYS A 22 9.62 -25.32 -16.33
N ASN A 23 8.42 -25.68 -16.78
CA ASN A 23 8.19 -26.95 -17.50
C ASN A 23 8.82 -26.96 -18.90
N ILE A 24 8.89 -25.80 -19.58
CA ILE A 24 9.56 -25.65 -20.88
C ILE A 24 11.09 -25.71 -20.71
N LEU A 25 11.64 -25.10 -19.65
CA LEU A 25 13.08 -25.12 -19.36
C LEU A 25 13.58 -26.46 -18.80
N ALA A 26 12.69 -27.27 -18.20
CA ALA A 26 13.05 -28.55 -17.58
C ALA A 26 13.08 -29.75 -18.55
N GLY A 27 12.94 -29.54 -19.86
CA GLY A 27 13.28 -30.56 -20.87
C GLY A 27 12.65 -31.95 -20.65
N LYS A 28 11.34 -32.02 -20.37
CA LYS A 28 10.57 -33.27 -20.50
C LYS A 28 9.55 -33.13 -21.61
N ALA A 29 9.99 -33.45 -22.82
CA ALA A 29 9.10 -33.83 -23.90
C ALA A 29 8.73 -35.31 -23.71
N GLN A 30 7.43 -35.60 -23.59
CA GLN A 30 6.85 -36.81 -24.16
C GLN A 30 5.70 -36.35 -25.06
N GLY A 31 5.69 -36.83 -26.31
CA GLY A 31 4.69 -36.52 -27.34
C GLY A 31 3.26 -36.88 -26.88
N GLU A 32 2.20 -36.42 -27.53
CA GLU A 32 1.99 -36.15 -28.96
C GLU A 32 0.99 -34.99 -29.17
N ASP A 33 1.22 -34.28 -30.28
CA ASP A 33 0.29 -33.54 -31.16
C ASP A 33 -0.75 -32.54 -30.58
N VAL A 34 -0.45 -31.23 -30.69
CA VAL A 34 -1.42 -30.24 -31.20
C VAL A 34 -0.69 -29.18 -32.02
N GLN A 35 -1.17 -29.01 -33.24
CA GLN A 35 -0.68 -28.16 -34.31
C GLN A 35 -0.50 -26.67 -33.97
N ARG A 36 0.46 -26.11 -34.71
CA ARG A 36 0.92 -24.73 -34.80
C ARG A 36 -0.21 -23.70 -34.90
N PHE A 37 -0.20 -22.73 -33.99
CA PHE A 37 -0.50 -21.32 -34.31
C PHE A 37 0.60 -20.45 -33.69
N THR A 38 1.75 -20.39 -34.35
CA THR A 38 2.70 -19.29 -34.14
C THR A 38 2.41 -18.24 -35.19
N ASP A 39 1.61 -17.24 -34.82
CA ASP A 39 1.63 -15.95 -35.51
C ASP A 39 2.90 -15.20 -35.06
N PRO A 40 3.87 -14.92 -35.95
CA PRO A 40 5.12 -14.28 -35.58
C PRO A 40 4.92 -12.76 -35.48
N GLY A 41 4.25 -12.28 -34.43
CA GLY A 41 3.87 -10.85 -34.40
C GLY A 41 3.65 -10.18 -33.04
N THR A 42 3.35 -10.90 -31.96
CA THR A 42 2.94 -10.24 -30.71
C THR A 42 3.76 -10.75 -29.53
N LYS A 43 4.97 -10.20 -29.39
CA LYS A 43 5.66 -10.18 -28.08
C LYS A 43 4.83 -9.28 -27.15
N PHE A 44 3.80 -9.85 -26.51
CA PHE A 44 3.19 -9.25 -25.34
C PHE A 44 4.27 -9.13 -24.26
N LYS A 45 5.00 -8.01 -24.24
CA LYS A 45 5.83 -7.63 -23.10
C LYS A 45 4.86 -7.27 -21.98
N LEU A 46 4.68 -8.18 -21.03
CA LEU A 46 4.03 -7.82 -19.78
C LEU A 46 4.81 -6.65 -19.15
N PRO A 47 4.15 -5.70 -18.47
CA PRO A 47 4.83 -4.76 -17.62
C PRO A 47 5.75 -5.54 -16.68
N ASN A 48 7.05 -5.23 -16.71
CA ASN A 48 7.99 -5.83 -15.80
C ASN A 48 7.57 -5.43 -14.38
N ILE A 49 7.12 -6.38 -13.56
CA ILE A 49 6.75 -6.09 -12.17
C ILE A 49 8.06 -5.85 -11.44
N GLU A 50 8.37 -4.58 -11.19
CA GLU A 50 9.58 -4.17 -10.49
C GLU A 50 9.54 -4.65 -9.04
N LEU A 51 10.69 -5.11 -8.55
CA LEU A 51 10.85 -5.50 -7.16
C LEU A 51 10.66 -4.27 -6.27
N PRO A 52 9.95 -4.39 -5.14
CA PRO A 52 9.90 -3.30 -4.19
C PRO A 52 11.32 -3.02 -3.68
N ILE A 53 11.77 -1.78 -3.85
CA ILE A 53 13.09 -1.32 -3.40
C ILE A 53 12.92 -0.53 -2.10
N PHE A 54 13.55 -1.00 -1.03
CA PHE A 54 13.57 -0.33 0.25
C PHE A 54 14.84 0.49 0.44
N ASP A 55 14.68 1.79 0.70
CA ASP A 55 15.77 2.74 0.89
C ASP A 55 16.11 3.03 2.37
N GLY A 56 15.30 2.52 3.29
CA GLY A 56 15.48 2.72 4.73
C GLY A 56 14.49 3.72 5.34
N ASN A 57 13.60 4.31 4.54
CA ASN A 57 12.57 5.20 5.05
C ASN A 57 11.52 4.40 5.86
N PRO A 58 11.39 4.62 7.18
CA PRO A 58 10.46 3.85 8.01
C PRO A 58 8.98 3.99 7.59
N ARG A 59 8.63 5.06 6.85
CA ARG A 59 7.26 5.28 6.33
C ARG A 59 6.82 4.16 5.38
N ASP A 60 7.78 3.64 4.62
CA ASP A 60 7.54 2.71 3.52
C ASP A 60 7.79 1.26 3.96
N TRP A 61 8.26 1.05 5.18
CA TRP A 61 8.56 -0.27 5.74
C TRP A 61 7.39 -1.23 5.66
N LEU A 62 6.19 -0.83 6.10
CA LEU A 62 5.03 -1.74 6.12
C LEU A 62 4.62 -2.19 4.71
N ASN A 63 4.67 -1.27 3.75
CA ASN A 63 4.36 -1.58 2.36
C ASN A 63 5.44 -2.49 1.75
N PHE A 64 6.72 -2.17 1.99
CA PHE A 64 7.84 -3.00 1.57
C PHE A 64 7.75 -4.41 2.17
N TRP A 65 7.60 -4.52 3.50
CA TRP A 65 7.59 -5.79 4.20
C TRP A 65 6.42 -6.66 3.74
N THR A 66 5.22 -6.09 3.59
CA THR A 66 4.04 -6.82 3.09
C THR A 66 4.25 -7.37 1.68
N GLN A 67 4.94 -6.63 0.81
CA GLN A 67 5.23 -7.09 -0.56
C GLN A 67 6.37 -8.11 -0.57
N PHE A 68 7.39 -7.91 0.26
CA PHE A 68 8.55 -8.78 0.38
C PHE A 68 8.17 -10.14 0.98
N GLU A 69 7.38 -10.16 2.05
CA GLU A 69 6.91 -11.36 2.76
C GLU A 69 5.92 -12.18 1.91
N LYS A 70 5.13 -11.53 1.06
CA LYS A 70 4.24 -12.21 0.10
C LYS A 70 4.98 -12.92 -1.04
N THR A 71 6.31 -12.87 -1.08
CA THR A 71 7.09 -13.71 -1.99
C THR A 71 6.80 -15.18 -1.61
N PRO A 72 6.12 -15.97 -2.46
CA PRO A 72 5.48 -17.20 -2.02
C PRO A 72 6.49 -18.20 -1.45
N ASP A 73 6.21 -18.69 -0.25
CA ASP A 73 6.79 -19.94 0.26
C ASP A 73 6.49 -21.14 -0.68
N ASP A 74 5.49 -21.00 -1.57
CA ASP A 74 5.12 -21.98 -2.60
C ASP A 74 6.14 -22.15 -3.73
N VAL A 75 7.10 -21.22 -3.88
CA VAL A 75 8.24 -21.47 -4.74
C VAL A 75 9.35 -21.99 -3.84
N ASN A 76 9.73 -23.25 -4.04
CA ASN A 76 10.88 -23.92 -3.41
C ASN A 76 12.21 -23.22 -3.82
N ILE A 77 12.35 -21.94 -3.45
CA ILE A 77 13.51 -21.08 -3.63
C ILE A 77 14.39 -21.32 -2.41
N ASP A 78 15.62 -21.72 -2.64
CA ASP A 78 16.59 -21.93 -1.57
C ASP A 78 16.90 -20.60 -0.85
N ASP A 79 17.26 -20.69 0.43
CA ASP A 79 17.56 -19.53 1.27
C ASP A 79 18.70 -18.68 0.68
N ARG A 80 19.62 -19.27 -0.11
CA ARG A 80 20.65 -18.51 -0.85
C ARG A 80 20.04 -17.57 -1.90
N ASP A 81 19.08 -18.05 -2.67
CA ASP A 81 18.41 -17.25 -3.71
C ASP A 81 17.50 -16.20 -3.07
N LYS A 82 16.85 -16.53 -1.94
CA LYS A 82 16.13 -15.54 -1.12
C LYS A 82 17.06 -14.46 -0.57
N PHE A 83 18.31 -14.81 -0.21
CA PHE A 83 19.32 -13.82 0.19
C PHE A 83 19.66 -12.86 -0.96
N GLN A 84 19.88 -13.38 -2.17
CA GLN A 84 20.14 -12.54 -3.35
C GLN A 84 18.95 -11.62 -3.66
N TYR A 85 17.73 -12.14 -3.50
CA TYR A 85 16.51 -11.37 -3.62
C TYR A 85 16.45 -10.23 -2.60
N LEU A 86 16.81 -10.48 -1.34
CA LEU A 86 16.89 -9.47 -0.27
C LEU A 86 17.92 -8.37 -0.58
N ILE A 87 19.07 -8.74 -1.17
CA ILE A 87 20.06 -7.74 -1.61
C ILE A 87 19.49 -6.83 -2.71
N GLN A 88 18.73 -7.40 -3.65
CA GLN A 88 18.13 -6.65 -4.77
C GLN A 88 16.94 -5.80 -4.35
N SER A 89 16.20 -6.20 -3.31
CA SER A 89 15.07 -5.47 -2.77
C SER A 89 15.48 -4.31 -1.83
N THR A 90 16.78 -4.07 -1.66
CA THR A 90 17.32 -2.91 -0.93
C THR A 90 18.03 -1.95 -1.87
N ALA A 91 17.75 -0.66 -1.71
CA ALA A 91 18.32 0.39 -2.57
C ALA A 91 19.85 0.37 -2.50
N SER A 92 20.52 0.55 -3.64
CA SER A 92 21.98 0.64 -3.66
C SER A 92 22.45 1.85 -2.84
N ARG A 93 23.55 1.69 -2.09
CA ARG A 93 24.11 2.74 -1.21
C ARG A 93 23.13 3.25 -0.15
N SER A 94 22.30 2.36 0.40
CA SER A 94 21.37 2.66 1.49
C SER A 94 21.75 1.89 2.76
N SER A 95 21.30 2.39 3.92
CA SER A 95 21.53 1.71 5.20
C SER A 95 20.94 0.27 5.25
N PRO A 96 19.74 -0.02 4.70
CA PRO A 96 19.26 -1.40 4.57
C PRO A 96 20.20 -2.30 3.77
N ARG A 97 20.78 -1.78 2.67
CA ARG A 97 21.73 -2.54 1.84
C ARG A 97 22.99 -2.86 2.61
N GLU A 98 23.55 -1.90 3.34
CA GLU A 98 24.73 -2.08 4.20
C GLU A 98 24.51 -3.17 5.25
N ILE A 99 23.34 -3.17 5.89
CA ILE A 99 22.92 -4.20 6.85
C ILE A 99 22.91 -5.58 6.18
N VAL A 100 22.23 -5.72 5.05
CA VAL A 100 22.08 -7.02 4.37
C VAL A 100 23.44 -7.55 3.91
N VAL A 101 24.30 -6.71 3.32
CA VAL A 101 25.62 -7.15 2.82
C VAL A 101 26.68 -7.33 3.91
N SER A 102 26.43 -6.87 5.15
CA SER A 102 27.31 -7.14 6.29
C SER A 102 27.33 -8.62 6.69
N PHE A 103 26.31 -9.38 6.28
CA PHE A 103 26.27 -10.83 6.44
C PHE A 103 26.81 -11.51 5.18
N PRO A 104 27.69 -12.52 5.30
CA PRO A 104 28.06 -13.35 4.17
C PRO A 104 26.81 -13.99 3.53
N ALA A 105 26.68 -13.87 2.21
CA ALA A 105 25.51 -14.32 1.42
C ALA A 105 25.39 -15.86 1.37
N THR A 106 24.99 -16.44 2.50
CA THR A 106 24.80 -17.87 2.71
C THR A 106 23.37 -18.14 3.19
N ALA A 107 22.86 -19.34 2.91
CA ALA A 107 21.52 -19.78 3.33
C ALA A 107 21.30 -19.58 4.84
N ALA A 108 22.27 -19.97 5.67
CA ALA A 108 22.20 -19.84 7.13
C ALA A 108 22.08 -18.39 7.61
N ASN A 109 22.64 -17.43 6.87
CA ASN A 109 22.64 -16.02 7.24
C ASN A 109 21.41 -15.26 6.72
N TYR A 110 20.63 -15.83 5.80
CA TYR A 110 19.41 -15.18 5.29
C TYR A 110 18.46 -14.80 6.42
N LYS A 111 18.16 -15.77 7.30
CA LYS A 111 17.27 -15.56 8.44
C LYS A 111 17.80 -14.49 9.39
N LYS A 112 19.10 -14.49 9.66
CA LYS A 112 19.76 -13.49 10.52
C LYS A 112 19.70 -12.08 9.93
N ALA A 113 19.93 -11.95 8.61
CA ALA A 113 19.88 -10.67 7.92
C ALA A 113 18.45 -10.09 7.92
N ILE A 114 17.43 -10.92 7.70
CA ILE A 114 16.02 -10.53 7.78
C ILE A 114 15.64 -10.11 9.21
N GLU A 115 16.02 -10.90 10.21
CA GLU A 115 15.73 -10.61 11.61
C GLU A 115 16.33 -9.26 12.02
N TYR A 116 17.61 -9.02 11.71
CA TYR A 116 18.25 -7.75 11.99
C TYR A 116 17.59 -6.57 11.26
N LEU A 117 17.18 -6.77 10.00
CA LEU A 117 16.47 -5.75 9.25
C LEU A 117 15.10 -5.41 9.88
N LYS A 118 14.37 -6.43 10.35
CA LYS A 118 13.11 -6.28 11.10
C LYS A 118 13.31 -5.58 12.43
N GLU A 119 14.34 -5.92 13.19
CA GLU A 119 14.65 -5.24 14.46
C GLU A 119 14.91 -3.75 14.25
N ARG A 120 15.63 -3.42 13.17
CA ARG A 120 16.01 -2.03 12.87
C ARG A 120 14.84 -1.18 12.36
N TYR A 121 14.05 -1.70 11.43
CA TYR A 121 13.02 -0.92 10.71
C TYR A 121 11.58 -1.33 11.03
N GLY A 122 11.37 -2.55 11.49
CA GLY A 122 10.07 -3.14 11.81
C GLY A 122 9.63 -3.02 13.25
N ASN A 123 10.34 -2.26 14.09
CA ASN A 123 9.93 -2.03 15.46
C ASN A 123 8.60 -1.23 15.51
N THR A 124 7.51 -1.93 15.84
CA THR A 124 6.15 -1.38 15.89
C THR A 124 6.05 -0.12 16.76
N SER A 125 6.72 -0.07 17.91
CA SER A 125 6.68 1.10 18.80
C SER A 125 7.31 2.34 18.14
N VAL A 126 8.42 2.15 17.42
CA VAL A 126 9.07 3.22 16.67
C VAL A 126 8.21 3.64 15.48
N LEU A 127 7.66 2.68 14.72
CA LEU A 127 6.80 2.95 13.58
C LEU A 127 5.56 3.75 13.98
N ILE A 128 4.89 3.40 15.08
CA ILE A 128 3.75 4.17 15.62
C ILE A 128 4.16 5.62 15.85
N LYS A 129 5.30 5.88 16.52
CA LYS A 129 5.79 7.24 16.78
C LYS A 129 6.08 8.00 15.50
N VAL A 130 6.67 7.34 14.49
CA VAL A 130 6.94 7.94 13.17
C VAL A 130 5.64 8.32 12.46
N TYR A 131 4.65 7.42 12.43
CA TYR A 131 3.37 7.69 11.78
C TYR A 131 2.57 8.78 12.49
N ILE A 132 2.52 8.78 13.82
CA ILE A 132 1.88 9.85 14.61
C ILE A 132 2.58 11.18 14.34
N ARG A 133 3.92 11.23 14.38
CA ARG A 133 4.66 12.48 14.13
C ARG A 133 4.34 13.08 12.77
N HIS A 134 4.35 12.26 11.71
CA HIS A 134 3.99 12.78 10.39
C HIS A 134 2.53 13.19 10.28
N LEU A 135 1.64 12.53 11.01
CA LEU A 135 0.24 12.90 11.05
C LEU A 135 0.06 14.28 11.69
N LEU A 136 0.79 14.55 12.76
CA LEU A 136 0.86 15.86 13.40
C LEU A 136 1.50 16.90 12.46
N GLU A 137 2.60 16.58 11.77
CA GLU A 137 3.21 17.48 10.78
C GLU A 137 2.23 17.85 9.67
N LEU A 138 1.50 16.88 9.13
CA LEU A 138 0.46 17.12 8.12
C LEU A 138 -0.67 18.00 8.66
N ALA A 139 -1.05 17.81 9.92
CA ALA A 139 -2.15 18.55 10.52
C ALA A 139 -1.77 19.97 10.95
N MET A 140 -0.52 20.20 11.37
CA MET A 140 -0.06 21.49 11.89
C MET A 140 0.46 22.44 10.81
N VAL A 141 0.97 21.92 9.70
CA VAL A 141 1.35 22.76 8.57
C VAL A 141 0.07 23.22 7.90
N LYS A 142 -0.11 24.55 7.77
CA LYS A 142 -1.16 25.15 6.92
C LYS A 142 -0.96 24.64 5.50
N ASN A 143 -1.58 23.51 5.19
CA ASN A 143 -1.43 22.86 3.90
C ASN A 143 -2.09 23.75 2.86
N LYS A 144 -1.28 24.23 1.90
CA LYS A 144 -1.78 24.86 0.68
C LYS A 144 -2.36 23.84 -0.30
N SER A 145 -2.40 22.55 0.06
CA SER A 145 -2.98 21.50 -0.77
C SER A 145 -4.50 21.53 -0.67
N ASP A 146 -5.16 21.08 -1.73
CA ASP A 146 -6.61 20.89 -1.74
C ASP A 146 -7.07 19.87 -0.69
N LEU A 147 -8.36 19.95 -0.34
CA LEU A 147 -8.97 19.11 0.70
C LEU A 147 -8.84 17.62 0.38
N SER A 148 -8.92 17.25 -0.91
CA SER A 148 -8.73 15.88 -1.39
C SER A 148 -7.35 15.34 -1.07
N SER A 149 -6.29 16.08 -1.40
CA SER A 149 -4.91 15.64 -1.11
C SER A 149 -4.66 15.52 0.40
N LEU A 150 -5.23 16.43 1.20
CA LEU A 150 -5.15 16.36 2.65
C LEU A 150 -5.83 15.09 3.17
N TYR A 151 -7.07 14.82 2.75
CA TYR A 151 -7.82 13.63 3.13
C TYR A 151 -7.05 12.34 2.81
N ASP A 152 -6.56 12.20 1.57
CA ASP A 152 -5.83 11.00 1.14
C ASP A 152 -4.57 10.76 1.97
N LYS A 153 -3.83 11.84 2.28
CA LYS A 153 -2.64 11.77 3.13
C LYS A 153 -2.99 11.35 4.55
N LEU A 154 -4.00 11.97 5.17
CA LEU A 154 -4.47 11.62 6.52
C LEU A 154 -4.92 10.16 6.58
N GLN A 155 -5.79 9.75 5.65
CA GLN A 155 -6.36 8.41 5.58
C GLN A 155 -5.28 7.33 5.37
N THR A 156 -4.26 7.62 4.55
CA THR A 156 -3.14 6.69 4.33
C THR A 156 -2.38 6.43 5.63
N ARG A 157 -2.15 7.46 6.45
CA ARG A 157 -1.43 7.29 7.73
C ARG A 157 -2.28 6.60 8.79
N ILE A 158 -3.57 6.92 8.86
CA ILE A 158 -4.51 6.23 9.75
C ILE A 158 -4.56 4.73 9.42
N ARG A 159 -4.65 4.35 8.14
CA ARG A 159 -4.61 2.93 7.72
C ARG A 159 -3.30 2.24 8.12
N ALA A 160 -2.17 2.95 8.08
CA ALA A 160 -0.89 2.41 8.54
C ALA A 160 -0.90 2.14 10.06
N LEU A 161 -1.46 3.06 10.86
CA LEU A 161 -1.63 2.85 12.31
C LEU A 161 -2.57 1.68 12.61
N ASP A 162 -3.67 1.55 11.88
CA ASP A 162 -4.61 0.43 12.03
C ASP A 162 -3.91 -0.92 11.74
N SER A 163 -3.04 -0.97 10.72
CA SER A 163 -2.26 -2.18 10.39
C SER A 163 -1.22 -2.56 11.45
N LEU A 164 -0.82 -1.62 12.31
CA LEU A 164 0.06 -1.86 13.45
C LEU A 164 -0.71 -2.32 14.70
N SER A 165 -2.00 -2.66 14.57
CA SER A 165 -2.89 -3.07 15.67
C SER A 165 -3.08 -1.99 16.75
N LEU A 166 -2.84 -0.72 16.40
CA LEU A 166 -3.15 0.39 17.29
C LEU A 166 -4.65 0.71 17.14
N THR A 167 -5.39 0.49 18.21
CA THR A 167 -6.83 0.73 18.23
C THR A 167 -7.11 2.24 18.16
N ARG A 168 -8.12 2.63 17.38
CA ARG A 168 -8.40 4.04 17.03
C ARG A 168 -8.71 4.89 18.26
N ASP A 169 -9.38 4.30 19.24
CA ASP A 169 -9.60 4.80 20.60
C ASP A 169 -8.33 5.32 21.30
N LYS A 170 -7.16 4.75 21.04
CA LYS A 170 -5.91 5.17 21.70
C LYS A 170 -5.32 6.48 21.16
N TYR A 171 -5.70 6.86 19.95
CA TYR A 171 -5.13 8.02 19.27
C TYR A 171 -6.19 9.02 18.79
N ALA A 172 -7.47 8.65 18.75
CA ALA A 172 -8.55 9.48 18.24
C ALA A 172 -8.63 10.84 18.96
N ASP A 173 -8.68 10.83 20.29
CA ASP A 173 -8.78 12.04 21.11
C ASP A 173 -7.57 12.96 20.94
N ILE A 174 -6.39 12.37 20.73
CA ILE A 174 -5.16 13.12 20.50
C ILE A 174 -5.17 13.71 19.10
N LEU A 175 -5.52 12.94 18.07
CA LEU A 175 -5.43 13.35 16.67
C LEU A 175 -6.54 14.31 16.26
N PHE A 176 -7.73 14.15 16.82
CA PHE A 176 -8.91 14.95 16.49
C PHE A 176 -8.63 16.46 16.45
N PRO A 177 -8.11 17.10 17.52
CA PRO A 177 -7.88 18.55 17.52
C PRO A 177 -6.84 18.97 16.46
N PHE A 178 -5.87 18.12 16.15
CA PHE A 178 -4.90 18.43 15.10
C PHE A 178 -5.55 18.36 13.73
N VAL A 179 -6.27 17.27 13.42
CA VAL A 179 -6.97 17.12 12.13
C VAL A 179 -7.96 18.26 11.93
N GLU A 180 -8.73 18.61 12.96
CA GLU A 180 -9.65 19.75 12.93
C GLU A 180 -8.92 21.07 12.67
N SER A 181 -7.78 21.30 13.33
CA SER A 181 -7.00 22.52 13.13
C SER A 181 -6.48 22.68 11.69
N ALA A 182 -6.24 21.56 11.00
CA ALA A 182 -5.73 21.48 9.63
C ALA A 182 -6.76 21.86 8.56
N LEU A 183 -8.06 21.85 8.91
CA LEU A 183 -9.13 22.04 7.95
C LEU A 183 -9.32 23.52 7.56
N PRO A 184 -9.74 23.78 6.30
CA PRO A 184 -10.19 25.10 5.89
C PRO A 184 -11.36 25.60 6.75
N VAL A 185 -11.49 26.92 6.89
CA VAL A 185 -12.54 27.57 7.70
C VAL A 185 -13.94 27.12 7.26
N ASP A 186 -14.15 26.92 5.96
CA ASP A 186 -15.44 26.50 5.40
C ASP A 186 -15.84 25.08 5.83
N VAL A 187 -14.82 24.21 5.99
CA VAL A 187 -14.99 22.81 6.44
C VAL A 187 -15.13 22.74 7.96
N LYS A 188 -14.58 23.71 8.71
CA LYS A 188 -14.78 23.83 10.17
C LYS A 188 -16.25 24.03 10.58
N LEU A 189 -17.14 24.35 9.63
CA LEU A 189 -18.57 24.42 9.88
C LEU A 189 -19.23 23.04 10.14
N TRP A 190 -18.48 21.94 9.99
CA TRP A 190 -18.89 20.59 10.38
C TRP A 190 -19.28 20.45 11.87
N GLU A 191 -18.88 21.42 12.70
CA GLU A 191 -19.32 21.53 14.09
C GLU A 191 -20.85 21.74 14.22
N ARG A 192 -21.50 22.33 13.20
CA ARG A 192 -22.94 22.63 13.22
C ARG A 192 -23.83 21.38 13.16
N PRO A 193 -23.50 20.33 12.38
CA PRO A 193 -24.22 19.05 12.41
C PRO A 193 -24.20 18.23 13.71
N ARG A 194 -23.48 18.61 14.77
CA ARG A 194 -23.21 17.76 15.96
C ARG A 194 -24.41 17.41 16.88
N HIS A 195 -25.66 17.44 16.41
CA HIS A 195 -26.84 17.21 17.27
C HIS A 195 -27.88 16.18 16.79
N LEU A 196 -27.59 15.35 15.79
CA LEU A 196 -28.48 14.23 15.44
C LEU A 196 -27.77 12.89 15.63
N PRO A 197 -27.99 12.20 16.77
CA PRO A 197 -27.64 10.80 16.92
C PRO A 197 -28.36 10.03 15.82
N THR A 198 -27.61 9.63 14.79
CA THR A 198 -28.11 8.68 13.80
C THR A 198 -27.67 7.30 14.27
N ASP A 199 -28.51 6.28 14.08
CA ASP A 199 -28.21 4.87 14.38
C ASP A 199 -26.84 4.41 13.79
N LYS A 200 -26.40 5.09 12.73
CA LYS A 200 -25.11 4.91 12.03
C LYS A 200 -23.86 5.37 12.81
N ASN A 201 -24.02 6.05 13.94
CA ASN A 201 -22.91 6.64 14.72
C ASN A 201 -22.48 5.76 15.90
N GLN A 202 -23.13 4.62 16.12
CA GLN A 202 -22.82 3.74 17.25
C GLN A 202 -21.39 3.18 17.13
N GLY A 203 -20.55 3.47 18.14
CA GLY A 203 -19.16 2.99 18.22
C GLY A 203 -18.14 3.78 17.39
N LYS A 204 -18.51 4.90 16.77
CA LYS A 204 -17.59 5.77 16.05
C LYS A 204 -17.00 6.83 16.99
N THR A 205 -15.70 7.08 16.87
CA THR A 205 -15.01 8.19 17.54
C THR A 205 -15.28 9.52 16.83
N ASP A 206 -15.03 10.64 17.48
CA ASP A 206 -15.17 11.97 16.85
C ASP A 206 -14.25 12.13 15.63
N LEU A 207 -13.06 11.49 15.67
CA LEU A 207 -12.16 11.41 14.52
C LEU A 207 -12.79 10.65 13.35
N ASP A 208 -13.57 9.60 13.60
CA ASP A 208 -14.27 8.85 12.55
C ASP A 208 -15.32 9.69 11.87
N LEU A 209 -16.10 10.41 12.66
CA LEU A 209 -17.14 11.31 12.17
C LEU A 209 -16.52 12.44 11.34
N LEU A 210 -15.40 13.01 11.81
CA LEU A 210 -14.67 14.03 11.09
C LEU A 210 -14.11 13.53 9.76
N MET A 211 -13.46 12.37 9.74
CA MET A 211 -12.93 11.77 8.52
C MET A 211 -14.04 11.39 7.53
N GLU A 212 -15.20 10.94 8.01
CA GLU A 212 -16.38 10.67 7.17
C GLU A 212 -16.96 11.96 6.57
N PHE A 213 -17.02 13.04 7.35
CA PHE A 213 -17.44 14.35 6.84
C PHE A 213 -16.51 14.87 5.75
N ILE A 214 -15.19 14.88 6.01
CA ILE A 214 -14.19 15.33 5.03
C ILE A 214 -14.30 14.49 3.74
N LYS A 215 -14.47 13.17 3.87
CA LYS A 215 -14.66 12.28 2.72
C LYS A 215 -15.88 12.69 1.88
N ASN A 216 -17.01 12.96 2.53
CA ASN A 216 -18.24 13.36 1.83
C ASN A 216 -18.07 14.71 1.10
N GLU A 217 -17.33 15.64 1.69
CA GLU A 217 -17.02 16.93 1.06
C GLU A 217 -16.09 16.75 -0.15
N VAL A 218 -15.05 15.93 -0.03
CA VAL A 218 -14.16 15.59 -1.16
C VAL A 218 -14.93 14.91 -2.30
N ASP A 219 -15.82 13.97 -1.95
CA ASP A 219 -16.67 13.28 -2.92
C ASP A 219 -17.68 14.24 -3.59
N SER A 220 -18.18 15.24 -2.86
CA SER A 220 -19.11 16.24 -3.39
C SER A 220 -18.41 17.15 -4.41
N GLU A 221 -17.21 17.64 -4.09
CA GLU A 221 -16.38 18.42 -5.01
C GLU A 221 -16.05 17.64 -6.29
N PHE A 222 -15.69 16.36 -6.14
CA PHE A 222 -15.37 15.49 -7.27
C PHE A 222 -16.57 15.27 -8.19
N ARG A 223 -17.77 15.07 -7.62
CA ARG A 223 -19.02 14.96 -8.39
C ARG A 223 -19.32 16.24 -9.16
N VAL A 224 -19.18 17.41 -8.53
CA VAL A 224 -19.38 18.71 -9.20
C VAL A 224 -18.40 18.88 -10.37
N LYS A 225 -17.11 18.56 -10.17
CA LYS A 225 -16.09 18.60 -11.23
C LYS A 225 -16.46 17.69 -12.41
N ILE A 226 -16.89 16.45 -12.17
CA ILE A 226 -17.33 15.52 -13.23
C ILE A 226 -18.54 16.08 -13.98
N LEU A 227 -19.53 16.62 -13.26
CA LEU A 227 -20.73 17.18 -13.88
C LEU A 227 -20.38 18.37 -14.78
N LEU A 228 -19.51 19.27 -14.33
CA LEU A 228 -19.05 20.42 -15.13
C LEU A 228 -18.30 19.98 -16.39
N VAL A 229 -17.46 18.95 -16.32
CA VAL A 229 -16.78 18.38 -17.50
C VAL A 229 -17.79 17.78 -18.48
N LYS A 230 -18.81 17.06 -17.99
CA LYS A 230 -19.89 16.52 -18.83
C LYS A 230 -20.69 17.62 -19.53
N TYR A 231 -21.05 18.69 -18.81
CA TYR A 231 -21.75 19.83 -19.38
C TYR A 231 -20.92 20.55 -20.45
N PHE A 232 -19.61 20.69 -20.24
CA PHE A 232 -18.70 21.32 -21.22
C PHE A 232 -18.53 20.48 -22.49
N ILE A 233 -18.54 19.15 -22.39
CA ILE A 233 -18.50 18.24 -23.56
C ILE A 233 -19.83 18.23 -24.31
N LEU A 234 -20.97 18.35 -23.62
CA LEU A 234 -22.30 18.35 -24.25
C LEU A 234 -22.66 19.67 -24.97
N MET A 235 -21.92 20.76 -24.72
CA MET A 235 -22.13 22.07 -25.35
C MET A 235 -21.12 22.40 -26.47
N LYS A 236 -20.32 21.41 -26.92
CA LYS A 236 -19.44 21.50 -28.09
C LYS A 236 -19.86 20.48 -29.15
#